data_AF-A0A3A6NI55-F1
#
_entry.id   AF-A0A3A6NI55-F1
#
_cell.length_a   1.000
_cell.length_b   1.000
_cell.length_c   1.000
_cell.angle_alpha   90.00
_cell.angle_beta   90.00
_cell.angle_gamma   90.00
#
_symmetry.space_group_name_H-M   'P 1'
#
loop_
_entity.id
_entity.type
_entity.pdbx_description
1 polymer ?
#
loop_
_entity_poly.entity_id
_entity_poly.type
_entity_poly.pdbx_seq_one_letter_code
_entity_poly.pdbx_strand_id
1 'polypeptide(L)'
;MWQCFLDIVDLIAKVAQTAIAGVGLWLAWRTFLKEEVQDTTGTESVPQPKGEVAGLKIFETSEQTTWLKKTASGIECYIEERRAGKNSGRKWTLTPQQAKTILETGDIYVNPGYKIRTGLLSIGNHTNWLYSKKLFPEPANLHHKVIEMLKAANA
;
A
#
# COMPACT_ATOMS: atom_id res chain seq x y z
N MET A 1 -38.74 -25.02 41.81
CA MET A 1 -38.56 -24.64 40.39
C MET A 1 -37.93 -23.26 40.21
N TRP A 2 -38.14 -22.30 41.13
CA TRP A 2 -37.52 -20.95 41.06
C TRP A 2 -36.02 -20.93 41.40
N GLN A 3 -35.56 -21.71 42.40
CA GLN A 3 -34.12 -21.82 42.72
C GLN A 3 -33.26 -22.29 41.54
N CYS A 4 -33.73 -23.29 40.78
CA CYS A 4 -32.98 -23.81 39.62
C CYS A 4 -32.75 -22.75 38.53
N PHE A 5 -33.66 -21.79 38.39
CA PHE A 5 -33.52 -20.70 37.41
C PHE A 5 -32.42 -19.72 37.81
N LEU A 6 -32.34 -19.37 39.11
CA LEU A 6 -31.30 -18.47 39.61
C LEU A 6 -29.90 -19.12 39.53
N ASP A 7 -29.79 -20.42 39.79
CA ASP A 7 -28.52 -21.15 39.67
C ASP A 7 -28.03 -21.23 38.21
N ILE A 8 -28.95 -21.36 37.24
CA ILE A 8 -28.63 -21.35 35.80
C ILE A 8 -28.11 -19.95 35.38
N VAL A 9 -28.73 -18.88 35.86
CA VAL A 9 -28.30 -17.51 35.52
C VAL A 9 -26.91 -17.21 36.10
N ASP A 10 -26.62 -17.64 37.32
CA ASP A 10 -25.29 -17.47 37.93
C ASP A 10 -24.20 -18.30 37.22
N LEU A 11 -24.54 -19.52 36.78
CA LEU A 11 -23.65 -20.36 35.97
C LEU A 11 -23.31 -19.67 34.63
N ILE A 12 -24.30 -19.11 33.94
CA ILE A 12 -24.10 -18.38 32.67
C ILE A 12 -23.23 -17.14 32.88
N ALA A 13 -23.46 -16.38 33.96
CA ALA A 13 -22.66 -15.20 34.28
C ALA A 13 -21.17 -15.54 34.49
N LYS A 14 -20.87 -16.65 35.18
CA LYS A 14 -19.48 -17.13 35.39
C LYS A 14 -18.82 -17.60 34.10
N VAL A 15 -19.56 -18.23 33.19
CA VAL A 15 -19.06 -18.62 31.86
C VAL A 15 -18.80 -17.40 30.97
N ALA A 16 -19.62 -16.36 31.08
CA ALA A 16 -19.41 -15.13 30.32
C ALA A 16 -18.11 -14.41 30.72
N GLN A 17 -17.77 -14.40 32.01
CA GLN A 17 -16.54 -13.76 32.51
C GLN A 17 -15.26 -14.48 32.07
N THR A 18 -15.26 -15.82 32.01
CA THR A 18 -14.10 -16.58 31.53
C THR A 18 -13.93 -16.49 30.00
N ALA A 19 -15.02 -16.33 29.24
CA ALA A 19 -14.98 -16.14 27.80
C ALA A 19 -14.28 -14.82 27.40
N ILE A 20 -14.48 -13.73 28.15
CA ILE A 20 -13.90 -12.41 27.83
C ILE A 20 -12.35 -12.44 27.94
N ALA A 21 -11.81 -13.11 28.96
CA ALA A 21 -10.36 -13.28 29.12
C ALA A 21 -9.75 -14.13 27.99
N GLY A 22 -10.45 -15.19 27.56
CA GLY A 22 -10.03 -16.03 26.44
C GLY A 22 -10.00 -15.27 25.11
N VAL A 23 -10.98 -14.39 24.85
CA VAL A 23 -11.02 -13.56 23.64
C VAL A 23 -9.90 -12.52 23.63
N GLY A 24 -9.58 -11.91 24.78
CA GLY A 24 -8.45 -10.99 24.90
C GLY A 24 -7.11 -11.65 24.57
N LEU A 25 -6.86 -12.85 25.11
CA LEU A 25 -5.65 -13.64 24.82
C LEU A 25 -5.59 -14.07 23.34
N TRP A 26 -6.72 -14.44 22.74
CA TRP A 26 -6.79 -14.81 21.32
C TRP A 26 -6.56 -13.62 20.38
N LEU A 27 -7.10 -12.44 20.72
CA LEU A 27 -6.83 -11.22 19.97
C LEU A 27 -5.36 -10.80 20.09
N ALA A 28 -4.77 -10.87 21.29
CA ALA A 28 -3.36 -10.60 21.51
C ALA A 28 -2.45 -11.59 20.76
N TRP A 29 -2.79 -12.89 20.75
CA TRP A 29 -2.09 -13.89 19.95
C TRP A 29 -2.19 -13.59 18.44
N ARG A 30 -3.38 -13.20 17.97
CA ARG A 30 -3.62 -12.87 16.57
C ARG A 30 -2.87 -11.61 16.13
N THR A 31 -2.68 -10.63 17.02
CA THR A 31 -1.84 -9.46 16.74
C THR A 31 -0.35 -9.81 16.79
N PHE A 32 0.08 -10.64 17.74
CA PHE A 32 1.48 -11.08 17.87
C PHE A 32 1.95 -11.91 16.67
N LEU A 33 1.12 -12.80 16.12
CA LEU A 33 1.44 -13.51 14.87
C LEU A 33 1.57 -12.61 13.63
N LYS A 34 1.22 -11.32 13.73
CA LYS A 34 1.31 -10.36 12.64
C LYS A 34 2.56 -9.48 12.70
N GLU A 35 3.37 -9.62 13.75
CA GLU A 35 4.57 -8.83 13.98
C GLU A 35 5.78 -9.78 14.03
N GLU A 36 6.82 -9.42 13.28
CA GLU A 36 8.08 -10.16 13.03
C GLU A 36 8.10 -11.19 11.87
N VAL A 37 8.03 -10.65 10.64
CA VAL A 37 9.09 -10.96 9.65
C VAL A 37 9.98 -9.73 9.57
N GLN A 38 10.76 -9.51 10.62
CA GLN A 38 12.00 -8.78 10.53
C GLN A 38 13.09 -9.85 10.37
N ASP A 39 13.30 -10.28 9.12
CA ASP A 39 14.36 -11.23 8.79
C ASP A 39 15.73 -10.57 9.00
N THR A 40 16.28 -10.72 10.20
CA THR A 40 17.71 -10.59 10.44
C THR A 40 18.42 -11.90 10.14
N THR A 41 19.51 -11.77 9.38
CA THR A 41 20.65 -12.69 9.16
C THR A 41 20.52 -13.85 8.16
N GLY A 42 21.14 -13.66 6.97
CA GLY A 42 21.41 -14.74 6.01
C GLY A 42 21.75 -14.28 4.59
N THR A 43 22.88 -13.59 4.43
CA THR A 43 23.56 -13.13 3.19
C THR A 43 23.23 -13.86 1.87
N GLU A 44 22.52 -13.17 0.98
CA GLU A 44 22.90 -13.08 -0.45
C GLU A 44 22.64 -11.64 -0.90
N SER A 45 23.72 -10.86 -0.90
CA SER A 45 23.72 -9.43 -1.19
C SER A 45 23.44 -9.18 -2.68
N VAL A 46 22.17 -8.97 -3.05
CA VAL A 46 21.87 -8.11 -4.20
C VAL A 46 22.29 -6.69 -3.79
N PRO A 47 23.22 -6.04 -4.50
CA PRO A 47 23.67 -4.72 -4.11
C PRO A 47 22.51 -3.74 -4.30
N GLN A 48 21.86 -3.35 -3.20
CA GLN A 48 21.09 -2.10 -3.18
C GLN A 48 22.07 -0.97 -2.87
N PRO A 49 22.39 -0.11 -3.85
CA PRO A 49 23.15 1.08 -3.55
C PRO A 49 22.27 2.04 -2.74
N LYS A 50 22.88 2.51 -1.65
CA LYS A 50 22.53 3.73 -0.91
C LYS A 50 22.20 4.88 -1.86
N GLY A 51 21.11 5.60 -1.56
CA GLY A 51 20.96 7.01 -1.92
C GLY A 51 20.55 7.30 -3.36
N GLU A 52 19.35 6.90 -3.76
CA GLU A 52 18.67 7.44 -4.95
C GLU A 52 17.19 7.09 -4.85
N VAL A 53 16.28 7.97 -5.27
CA VAL A 53 14.83 7.67 -5.24
C VAL A 53 14.52 6.65 -6.34
N ALA A 54 14.73 5.36 -6.02
CA ALA A 54 14.86 4.23 -6.96
C ALA A 54 13.54 3.67 -7.53
N GLY A 55 12.44 4.41 -7.43
CA GLY A 55 11.15 4.06 -8.02
C GLY A 55 10.08 3.71 -6.99
N LEU A 56 8.91 4.30 -7.16
CA LEU A 56 7.74 4.17 -6.32
C LEU A 56 6.80 3.09 -6.87
N LYS A 57 6.60 2.01 -6.12
CA LYS A 57 5.56 1.03 -6.42
C LYS A 57 4.20 1.61 -6.04
N ILE A 58 3.31 1.81 -7.01
CA ILE A 58 1.97 2.38 -6.78
C ILE A 58 0.87 1.32 -6.71
N PHE A 59 1.05 0.21 -7.44
CA PHE A 59 0.05 -0.85 -7.54
C PHE A 59 0.72 -2.21 -7.56
N GLU A 60 0.11 -3.17 -6.88
CA GLU A 60 0.62 -4.54 -6.79
C GLU A 60 -0.50 -5.55 -6.64
N THR A 61 -0.40 -6.60 -7.44
CA THR A 61 -1.19 -7.84 -7.40
C THR A 61 -0.24 -9.02 -7.64
N SER A 62 -0.76 -10.25 -7.51
CA SER A 62 -0.01 -11.46 -7.89
C SER A 62 0.40 -11.41 -9.36
N GLU A 63 -0.45 -10.86 -10.22
CA GLU A 63 -0.27 -10.85 -11.67
C GLU A 63 0.51 -9.64 -12.17
N GLN A 64 0.36 -8.47 -11.56
CA GLN A 64 0.86 -7.22 -12.11
C GLN A 64 1.40 -6.28 -11.02
N THR A 65 2.48 -5.57 -11.34
CA THR A 65 3.03 -4.46 -10.54
C THR A 65 3.16 -3.21 -11.39
N THR A 66 2.81 -2.05 -10.84
CA THR A 66 3.00 -0.75 -11.50
C THR A 66 3.98 0.10 -10.69
N TRP A 67 4.98 0.61 -11.39
CA TRP A 67 6.08 1.40 -10.86
C TRP A 67 6.10 2.79 -11.49
N LEU A 68 6.40 3.80 -10.69
CA LEU A 68 6.82 5.12 -11.13
C LEU A 68 8.32 5.24 -10.89
N LYS A 69 9.12 5.36 -11.94
CA LYS A 69 10.59 5.37 -11.84
C LYS A 69 11.13 6.73 -12.30
N LYS A 70 12.11 7.28 -11.59
CA LYS A 70 12.91 8.39 -12.11
C LYS A 70 13.88 7.82 -13.14
N THR A 71 13.98 8.48 -14.29
CA THR A 71 14.91 8.19 -15.38
C THR A 71 15.58 9.48 -15.83
N ALA A 72 16.60 9.40 -16.68
CA ALA A 72 17.22 10.58 -17.29
C ALA A 72 16.23 11.41 -18.14
N SER A 73 15.18 10.76 -18.65
CA SER A 73 14.10 11.38 -19.42
C SER A 73 13.00 12.01 -18.55
N GLY A 74 13.05 11.85 -17.22
CA GLY A 74 12.06 12.37 -16.28
C GLY A 74 11.43 11.26 -15.41
N ILE A 75 10.11 11.14 -15.41
CA ILE A 75 9.40 10.08 -14.65
C ILE A 75 8.67 9.16 -15.60
N GLU A 76 8.93 7.86 -15.48
CA GLU A 76 8.30 6.84 -16.30
C GLU A 76 7.37 5.97 -15.48
N CYS A 77 6.19 5.69 -16.02
CA CYS A 77 5.31 4.65 -15.52
C CYS A 77 5.60 3.34 -16.25
N TYR A 78 5.99 2.34 -15.49
CA TYR A 78 6.32 1.02 -15.98
C TYR A 78 5.37 -0.02 -15.37
N ILE A 79 4.75 -0.83 -16.22
CA ILE A 79 3.98 -1.97 -15.77
C ILE A 79 4.81 -3.24 -15.97
N GLU A 80 4.94 -3.99 -14.90
CA GLU A 80 5.47 -5.34 -14.89
C GLU A 80 4.31 -6.31 -14.77
N GLU A 81 4.16 -7.16 -15.77
CA GLU A 81 3.08 -8.13 -15.91
C GLU A 81 3.69 -9.53 -15.89
N ARG A 82 3.17 -10.37 -15.00
CA ARG A 82 3.64 -11.73 -14.73
C ARG A 82 2.80 -12.79 -15.42
N ARG A 83 1.63 -12.42 -15.97
CA ARG A 83 0.80 -13.35 -16.75
C ARG A 83 1.49 -13.75 -18.06
N ALA A 84 1.46 -15.04 -18.35
CA ALA A 84 1.92 -15.58 -19.62
C ALA A 84 1.16 -14.92 -20.80
N GLY A 85 1.91 -14.49 -21.81
CA GLY A 85 1.34 -13.88 -23.03
C GLY A 85 0.89 -12.42 -22.89
N LYS A 86 1.23 -11.74 -21.79
CA LYS A 86 0.98 -10.30 -21.63
C LYS A 86 2.30 -9.53 -21.52
N ASN A 87 2.32 -8.33 -22.12
CA ASN A 87 3.55 -7.55 -22.23
C ASN A 87 3.71 -6.59 -21.04
N SER A 88 4.83 -6.74 -20.34
CA SER A 88 5.40 -5.69 -19.51
C SER A 88 5.87 -4.53 -20.39
N GLY A 89 5.85 -3.31 -19.85
CA GLY A 89 6.41 -2.18 -20.58
C GLY A 89 6.09 -0.82 -20.00
N ARG A 90 6.77 0.18 -20.56
CA ARG A 90 6.54 1.60 -20.30
C ARG A 90 5.20 2.03 -20.87
N LYS A 91 4.41 2.74 -20.08
CA LYS A 91 3.09 3.23 -20.46
C LYS A 91 3.09 4.70 -20.81
N TRP A 92 3.85 5.49 -20.06
CA TRP A 92 4.05 6.91 -20.32
C TRP A 92 5.32 7.40 -19.66
N THR A 93 5.78 8.56 -20.13
CA THR A 93 6.92 9.31 -19.60
C THR A 93 6.49 10.75 -19.43
N LEU A 94 6.78 11.31 -18.27
CA LEU A 94 6.70 12.73 -17.98
C LEU A 94 8.10 13.33 -18.13
N THR A 95 8.25 14.33 -18.99
CA THR A 95 9.50 15.08 -19.08
C THR A 95 9.69 15.95 -17.83
N PRO A 96 10.92 16.40 -17.52
CA PRO A 96 11.14 17.33 -16.41
C PRO A 96 10.32 18.61 -16.54
N GLN A 97 10.15 19.14 -17.76
CA GLN A 97 9.31 20.33 -17.98
C GLN A 97 7.85 20.05 -17.62
N GLN A 98 7.30 18.90 -18.02
CA GLN A 98 5.93 18.51 -17.66
C GLN A 98 5.79 18.29 -16.16
N ALA A 99 6.76 17.64 -15.52
CA ALA A 99 6.78 17.44 -14.08
C ALA A 99 6.78 18.78 -13.32
N LYS A 100 7.53 19.78 -13.79
CA LYS A 100 7.53 21.13 -13.25
C LYS A 100 6.16 21.80 -13.37
N THR A 101 5.54 21.76 -14.55
CA THR A 101 4.19 22.32 -14.74
C THR A 101 3.14 21.66 -13.84
N ILE A 102 3.22 20.33 -13.66
CA ILE A 102 2.30 19.60 -12.76
C ILE A 102 2.51 20.02 -11.30
N LEU A 103 3.75 20.26 -10.87
CA LEU A 103 4.02 20.77 -9.51
C LEU A 103 3.52 22.19 -9.30
N GLU A 104 3.63 23.06 -10.30
CA GLU A 104 3.15 24.45 -10.23
C GLU A 104 1.63 24.54 -10.23
N THR A 105 0.96 23.68 -11.00
CA THR A 105 -0.51 23.63 -11.10
C THR A 105 -1.15 22.82 -9.98
N GLY A 106 -0.39 21.93 -9.33
CA GLY A 106 -0.91 21.00 -8.33
C GLY A 106 -1.82 19.92 -8.93
N ASP A 107 -1.64 19.57 -10.21
CA ASP A 107 -2.48 18.61 -10.94
C ASP A 107 -2.13 17.15 -10.57
N ILE A 108 -2.31 16.82 -9.28
CA ILE A 108 -2.08 15.51 -8.71
C ILE A 108 -3.29 15.17 -7.85
N TYR A 109 -4.01 14.13 -8.23
CA TYR A 109 -5.25 13.74 -7.53
C TYR A 109 -5.19 12.28 -7.11
N VAL A 110 -5.48 12.03 -5.84
CA VAL A 110 -5.60 10.68 -5.30
C VAL A 110 -7.02 10.46 -4.81
N ASN A 111 -7.76 9.60 -5.51
CA ASN A 111 -9.14 9.27 -5.19
C ASN A 111 -9.23 7.85 -4.58
N PRO A 112 -9.53 7.70 -3.29
CA PRO A 112 -9.71 6.39 -2.67
C PRO A 112 -11.02 5.68 -3.08
N GLY A 113 -11.97 6.35 -3.71
CA GLY A 113 -13.35 5.88 -3.89
C GLY A 113 -13.61 4.78 -4.92
N TYR A 114 -12.59 4.14 -5.50
CA TYR A 114 -12.80 3.21 -6.62
C TYR A 114 -13.26 1.80 -6.22
N LYS A 115 -12.50 1.08 -5.39
CA LYS A 115 -12.89 -0.24 -4.84
C LYS A 115 -12.40 -0.39 -3.40
N ILE A 116 -12.80 -1.46 -2.73
CA ILE A 116 -12.40 -1.74 -1.33
C ILE A 116 -10.86 -1.74 -1.17
N ARG A 117 -10.12 -2.32 -2.12
CA ARG A 117 -8.66 -2.51 -2.03
C ARG A 117 -7.83 -1.58 -2.93
N THR A 118 -8.48 -0.82 -3.81
CA THR A 118 -7.80 0.00 -4.82
C THR A 118 -8.42 1.39 -4.92
N GLY A 119 -7.60 2.37 -5.26
CA GLY A 119 -8.04 3.73 -5.59
C GLY A 119 -7.48 4.16 -6.95
N LEU A 120 -7.73 5.42 -7.29
CA LEU A 120 -7.26 6.05 -8.51
C LEU A 120 -6.25 7.15 -8.19
N LEU A 121 -5.25 7.28 -9.05
CA LEU A 121 -4.21 8.28 -9.06
C LEU A 121 -4.24 8.96 -10.43
N SER A 122 -4.25 10.29 -10.42
CA SER A 122 -4.10 11.10 -11.62
C SER A 122 -2.88 12.00 -11.44
N ILE A 123 -2.03 12.06 -12.46
CA ILE A 123 -0.82 12.89 -12.50
C ILE A 123 -0.83 13.65 -13.82
N GLY A 124 -1.16 14.93 -13.79
CA GLY A 124 -1.35 15.72 -15.01
C GLY A 124 -2.37 15.06 -15.94
N ASN A 125 -2.00 14.97 -17.22
CA ASN A 125 -2.79 14.31 -18.26
C ASN A 125 -2.91 12.78 -18.11
N HIS A 126 -2.18 12.15 -17.18
CA HIS A 126 -2.24 10.71 -16.93
C HIS A 126 -3.24 10.42 -15.82
N THR A 127 -4.51 10.28 -16.19
CA THR A 127 -5.62 10.10 -15.26
C THR A 127 -5.98 8.63 -15.01
N ASN A 128 -6.65 8.37 -13.88
CA ASN A 128 -7.30 7.09 -13.56
C ASN A 128 -6.35 5.87 -13.46
N TRP A 129 -5.12 6.09 -13.00
CA TRP A 129 -4.19 5.02 -12.69
C TRP A 129 -4.55 4.31 -11.40
N LEU A 130 -4.51 2.98 -11.40
CA LEU A 130 -4.80 2.24 -10.18
C LEU A 130 -3.65 2.38 -9.18
N TYR A 131 -4.01 2.51 -7.90
CA TYR A 131 -3.08 2.32 -6.80
C TYR A 131 -3.65 1.35 -5.77
N SER A 132 -2.77 0.64 -5.05
CA SER A 132 -3.15 -0.33 -4.03
C SER A 132 -3.29 0.35 -2.67
N LYS A 133 -4.47 0.27 -2.06
CA LYS A 133 -4.70 0.77 -0.69
C LYS A 133 -3.92 -0.02 0.37
N LYS A 134 -3.51 -1.25 0.06
CA LYS A 134 -2.59 -2.02 0.90
C LYS A 134 -1.21 -1.35 0.99
N LEU A 135 -0.75 -0.75 -0.10
CA LEU A 135 0.53 -0.03 -0.15
C LEU A 135 0.38 1.40 0.39
N PHE A 136 -0.76 2.03 0.14
CA PHE A 136 -1.10 3.38 0.58
C PHE A 136 -2.48 3.41 1.24
N PRO A 137 -2.58 3.05 2.52
CA PRO A 137 -3.85 3.10 3.25
C PRO A 137 -4.41 4.53 3.30
N GLU A 138 -3.51 5.49 3.49
CA GLU A 138 -3.81 6.91 3.49
C GLU A 138 -3.49 7.53 2.12
N PRO A 139 -4.49 8.10 1.41
CA PRO A 139 -4.29 8.75 0.11
C PRO A 139 -3.26 9.89 0.14
N ALA A 140 -3.21 10.63 1.25
CA ALA A 140 -2.27 11.73 1.43
C ALA A 140 -0.80 11.27 1.34
N ASN A 141 -0.47 10.08 1.82
CA ASN A 141 0.89 9.55 1.75
C ASN A 141 1.32 9.24 0.32
N LEU A 142 0.40 8.71 -0.51
CA LEU A 142 0.69 8.52 -1.94
C LEU A 142 0.89 9.86 -2.63
N HIS A 143 0.04 10.84 -2.35
CA HIS A 143 0.15 12.19 -2.90
C HIS A 143 1.51 12.83 -2.58
N HIS A 144 1.94 12.81 -1.31
CA HIS A 144 3.25 13.32 -0.90
C HIS A 144 4.41 12.62 -1.62
N LYS A 145 4.39 11.29 -1.70
CA LYS A 145 5.45 10.55 -2.40
C LYS A 145 5.51 10.85 -3.90
N VAL A 146 4.36 11.05 -4.55
CA VAL A 146 4.31 11.46 -5.96
C VAL A 146 4.90 12.87 -6.13
N ILE A 147 4.62 13.80 -5.22
CA ILE A 147 5.24 15.13 -5.21
C ILE A 147 6.76 15.03 -5.04
N GLU A 148 7.23 14.22 -4.10
CA GLU A 148 8.68 14.00 -3.88
C GLU A 148 9.36 13.45 -5.14
N MET A 149 8.72 12.48 -5.81
CA MET A 149 9.20 11.94 -7.08
C MET A 149 9.31 13.03 -8.16
N LEU A 150 8.26 13.84 -8.33
CA LEU A 150 8.22 14.93 -9.32
C LEU A 150 9.29 15.99 -9.02
N LYS A 151 9.51 16.34 -7.74
CA LYS A 151 10.58 17.26 -7.33
C LYS A 151 11.96 16.66 -7.62
N ALA A 152 12.16 15.39 -7.31
CA ALA A 152 13.42 14.71 -7.58
C ALA A 152 13.73 14.61 -9.08
N ALA A 153 12.72 14.57 -9.96
CA ALA A 153 12.92 14.58 -11.41
C ALA A 153 13.31 15.95 -12.00
N ASN A 154 13.10 17.02 -11.24
CA ASN A 154 13.43 18.40 -11.62
C ASN A 154 14.74 18.91 -11.02
N ALA A 155 15.33 18.16 -10.09
CA ALA A 155 16.63 18.44 -9.47
C ALA A 155 17.76 17.81 -10.30
#